data_AF-A0A957NKW0-F1
#
_entry.id   AF-A0A957NKW0-F1
#
_cell.length_a   1.000
_cell.length_b   1.000
_cell.length_c   1.000
_cell.angle_alpha   90.00
_cell.angle_beta   90.00
_cell.angle_gamma   90.00
#
_symmetry.space_group_name_H-M   'P 1'
#
loop_
_entity.id
_entity.type
_entity.pdbx_description
1 polymer ?
#
loop_
_entity_poly.entity_id
_entity_poly.type
_entity_poly.pdbx_seq_one_letter_code
_entity_poly.pdbx_strand_id
1 'polypeptide(L)'
;MSVISSLERANFVDKWNVIASKAHKMAIEKGFHEEGDALIEELIELDVQEFETGNIDGGRAKFVVQLIMVKELALISGEVDEAIEAVRAGNETSKKIPHLAVTEELADVVIRIMDTAAKRGLPLAEAILDKIEFNAGREVKHGKRF
;
A
#
# COMPACT_ATOMS: atom_id res chain seq x y z
N MET A 1 -19.09 -23.33 -1.82
CA MET A 1 -19.90 -22.17 -2.26
C MET A 1 -19.04 -20.96 -1.98
N SER A 2 -18.83 -20.08 -2.97
CA SER A 2 -18.02 -18.87 -2.77
C SER A 2 -18.59 -18.05 -1.61
N VAL A 3 -17.76 -17.58 -0.68
CA VAL A 3 -18.25 -16.73 0.41
C VAL A 3 -18.58 -15.32 -0.08
N ILE A 4 -18.08 -14.94 -1.26
CA ILE A 4 -18.32 -13.65 -1.91
C ILE A 4 -18.94 -13.91 -3.29
N SER A 5 -20.09 -13.30 -3.58
CA SER A 5 -20.72 -13.41 -4.89
C SER A 5 -19.93 -12.65 -5.97
N SER A 6 -20.14 -13.00 -7.24
CA SER A 6 -19.49 -12.31 -8.37
C SER A 6 -19.84 -10.82 -8.42
N LEU A 7 -21.07 -10.44 -8.04
CA LEU A 7 -21.51 -9.05 -8.01
C LEU A 7 -20.81 -8.26 -6.88
N GLU A 8 -20.72 -8.84 -5.68
CA GLU A 8 -20.00 -8.23 -4.55
C GLU A 8 -18.52 -8.03 -4.86
N ARG A 9 -17.90 -9.04 -5.48
CA ARG A 9 -16.50 -8.97 -5.93
C ARG A 9 -16.28 -7.84 -6.92
N ALA A 10 -17.09 -7.76 -7.98
CA ALA A 10 -16.97 -6.71 -8.98
C ALA A 10 -17.16 -5.31 -8.36
N ASN A 11 -18.18 -5.15 -7.50
CA ASN A 11 -18.46 -3.88 -6.83
C ASN A 11 -17.34 -3.44 -5.87
N PHE A 12 -16.73 -4.39 -5.15
CA PHE A 12 -15.62 -4.08 -4.25
C PHE A 12 -14.38 -3.64 -5.01
N VAL A 13 -14.00 -4.38 -6.05
CA VAL A 13 -12.83 -4.06 -6.89
C VAL A 13 -12.98 -2.68 -7.53
N ASP A 14 -14.14 -2.39 -8.13
CA ASP A 14 -14.40 -1.10 -8.75
C ASP A 14 -14.26 0.06 -7.76
N LYS A 15 -14.97 -0.02 -6.62
CA LYS A 15 -14.93 1.04 -5.59
C LYS A 15 -13.56 1.19 -4.96
N TRP A 16 -12.86 0.08 -4.68
CA TRP A 16 -11.50 0.10 -4.14
C TRP A 16 -10.57 0.85 -5.09
N ASN A 17 -10.58 0.49 -6.37
CA ASN A 17 -9.68 1.10 -7.36
C ASN A 17 -9.97 2.59 -7.55
N VAL A 18 -11.25 3.00 -7.53
CA VAL A 18 -11.63 4.42 -7.56
C VAL A 18 -11.07 5.18 -6.35
N ILE A 19 -11.19 4.63 -5.14
CA ILE A 19 -10.72 5.28 -3.91
C ILE A 19 -9.19 5.28 -3.85
N ALA A 20 -8.54 4.17 -4.17
CA ALA A 20 -7.08 4.06 -4.17
C ALA A 20 -6.44 5.01 -5.18
N SER A 21 -7.02 5.17 -6.37
CA SER A 21 -6.59 6.16 -7.35
C SER A 21 -6.69 7.59 -6.81
N LYS A 22 -7.75 7.93 -6.07
CA LYS A 22 -7.89 9.25 -5.43
C LYS A 22 -6.87 9.47 -4.32
N ALA A 23 -6.64 8.47 -3.47
CA ALA A 23 -5.62 8.53 -2.43
C ALA A 23 -4.23 8.77 -3.04
N HIS A 24 -3.89 8.03 -4.09
CA HIS A 24 -2.63 8.17 -4.81
C HIS A 24 -2.48 9.54 -5.47
N LYS A 25 -3.52 10.01 -6.16
CA LYS A 25 -3.51 11.35 -6.76
C LYS A 25 -3.26 12.44 -5.70
N MET A 26 -3.91 12.36 -4.54
CA MET A 26 -3.67 13.29 -3.44
C MET A 26 -2.22 13.21 -2.94
N ALA A 27 -1.64 12.02 -2.87
CA ALA A 27 -0.24 11.86 -2.45
C ALA A 27 0.73 12.52 -3.45
N ILE A 28 0.48 12.37 -4.76
CA ILE A 28 1.22 13.07 -5.82
C ILE A 28 1.10 14.59 -5.66
N GLU A 29 -0.12 15.12 -5.51
CA GLU A 29 -0.37 16.57 -5.39
C GLU A 29 0.30 17.19 -4.15
N LYS A 30 0.60 16.38 -3.14
CA LYS A 30 1.32 16.78 -1.93
C LYS A 30 2.83 16.53 -1.99
N GLY A 31 3.35 16.07 -3.13
CA GLY A 31 4.77 15.88 -3.38
C GLY A 31 5.39 14.64 -2.72
N PHE A 32 4.60 13.67 -2.24
CA PHE A 32 5.14 12.51 -1.52
C PHE A 32 6.01 11.58 -2.37
N HIS A 33 5.85 11.62 -3.69
CA HIS A 33 6.52 10.71 -4.64
C HIS A 33 7.60 11.38 -5.49
N GLU A 34 7.64 12.72 -5.55
CA GLU A 34 8.46 13.50 -6.49
C GLU A 34 9.95 13.15 -6.46
N GLU A 35 10.56 13.13 -5.27
CA GLU A 35 12.00 12.83 -5.12
C GLU A 35 12.33 11.40 -5.59
N GLY A 36 11.47 10.43 -5.26
CA GLY A 36 11.67 9.04 -5.63
C GLY A 36 11.49 8.82 -7.13
N ASP A 37 10.51 9.48 -7.72
CA ASP A 37 10.19 9.35 -9.14
C ASP A 37 11.27 10.02 -10.01
N ALA A 38 11.75 11.21 -9.62
CA ALA A 38 12.87 11.89 -10.28
C ALA A 38 14.16 11.05 -10.25
N LEU A 39 14.47 10.42 -9.10
CA LEU A 39 15.62 9.53 -8.97
C LEU A 39 15.49 8.29 -9.88
N ILE A 40 14.28 7.73 -9.99
CA ILE A 40 14.03 6.58 -10.89
C ILE A 40 14.25 7.00 -12.35
N GLU A 41 13.73 8.16 -12.76
CA GLU A 41 13.91 8.68 -14.12
C GLU A 41 15.39 8.86 -14.48
N GLU A 42 16.17 9.51 -13.60
CA GLU A 42 17.61 9.69 -13.79
C GLU A 42 18.35 8.34 -13.94
N LEU A 43 18.01 7.35 -13.10
CA LEU A 43 18.66 6.04 -13.15
C LEU A 43 18.27 5.22 -14.38
N ILE A 44 17.04 5.35 -14.88
CA ILE A 44 16.63 4.71 -16.13
C ILE A 44 17.44 5.27 -17.29
N GLU A 45 17.63 6.59 -17.35
CA GLU A 45 18.44 7.22 -18.40
C GLU A 45 19.89 6.73 -18.37
N LEU A 46 20.48 6.61 -17.18
CA LEU A 46 21.82 6.07 -17.01
C LEU A 46 21.91 4.59 -17.40
N ASP A 47 20.95 3.76 -16.96
CA ASP A 47 20.92 2.33 -17.30
C ASP A 47 20.79 2.13 -18.84
N VAL A 48 20.04 3.00 -19.55
CA VAL A 48 19.94 2.99 -21.01
C VAL A 48 21.26 3.39 -21.68
N GLN A 49 21.91 4.46 -21.23
CA GLN A 49 23.19 4.92 -21.79
C GLN A 49 24.31 3.88 -21.61
N GLU A 50 24.35 3.22 -20.45
CA GLU A 50 25.32 2.16 -20.19
C GLU A 50 25.08 0.93 -21.07
N PHE A 51 23.83 0.56 -21.31
CA PHE A 51 23.48 -0.53 -22.22
C PHE A 51 23.93 -0.22 -23.66
N GLU A 52 23.69 1.00 -24.16
CA GLU A 52 24.11 1.44 -25.49
C GLU A 52 25.64 1.46 -25.66
N THR A 53 26.38 1.76 -24.59
CA THR A 53 27.84 1.78 -24.58
C THR A 53 28.48 0.41 -24.35
N GLY A 54 27.67 -0.66 -24.27
CA GLY A 54 28.13 -2.04 -24.13
C GLY A 54 28.50 -2.45 -22.69
N ASN A 55 28.14 -1.63 -21.70
CA ASN A 55 28.29 -1.93 -20.29
C ASN A 55 27.04 -2.69 -19.78
N ILE A 56 27.23 -3.81 -19.06
CA ILE A 56 26.15 -4.79 -18.77
C ILE A 56 25.39 -4.47 -17.47
N ASP A 57 25.76 -3.41 -16.75
CA ASP A 57 25.26 -3.10 -15.40
C ASP A 57 23.93 -2.31 -15.41
N GLY A 58 22.89 -2.84 -16.06
CA GLY A 58 21.58 -2.17 -16.24
C GLY A 58 20.53 -2.47 -15.15
N GLY A 59 20.93 -2.44 -13.88
CA GLY A 59 20.09 -2.89 -12.75
C GLY A 59 19.73 -1.84 -11.71
N ARG A 60 20.20 -0.59 -11.85
CA ARG A 60 20.15 0.41 -10.77
C ARG A 60 18.73 0.90 -10.53
N ALA A 61 17.99 1.21 -11.59
CA ALA A 61 16.61 1.67 -11.48
C ALA A 61 15.75 0.62 -10.74
N LYS A 62 15.93 -0.66 -11.06
CA LYS A 62 15.22 -1.77 -10.39
C LYS A 62 15.54 -1.84 -8.90
N PHE A 63 16.81 -1.73 -8.54
CA PHE A 63 17.23 -1.75 -7.14
C PHE A 63 16.64 -0.56 -6.36
N VAL A 64 16.66 0.64 -6.93
CA VAL A 64 16.10 1.83 -6.30
C VAL A 64 14.58 1.75 -6.16
N VAL A 65 13.86 1.22 -7.16
CA VAL A 65 12.43 0.92 -7.03
C VAL A 65 12.14 0.02 -5.82
N GLN A 66 12.97 -1.00 -5.58
CA GLN A 66 12.83 -1.87 -4.40
C GLN A 66 13.08 -1.11 -3.09
N LEU A 67 14.10 -0.24 -3.03
CA LEU A 67 14.37 0.58 -1.85
C LEU A 67 13.24 1.56 -1.55
N ILE A 68 12.67 2.20 -2.58
CA ILE A 68 11.53 3.10 -2.41
C ILE A 68 10.31 2.32 -1.92
N MET A 69 10.10 1.09 -2.40
CA MET A 69 9.04 0.23 -1.88
C MET A 69 9.25 -0.11 -0.40
N VAL A 70 10.50 -0.35 0.04
CA VAL A 70 10.81 -0.54 1.46
C VAL A 70 10.48 0.72 2.28
N LYS A 71 10.80 1.92 1.77
CA LYS A 71 10.39 3.19 2.39
C LYS A 71 8.86 3.30 2.52
N GLU A 72 8.13 2.98 1.47
CA GLU A 72 6.65 2.99 1.46
C GLU A 72 6.07 2.01 2.52
N LEU A 73 6.63 0.81 2.61
CA LEU A 73 6.25 -0.17 3.64
C LEU A 73 6.59 0.29 5.06
N ALA A 74 7.72 0.97 5.25
CA ALA A 74 8.09 1.54 6.54
C ALA A 74 7.12 2.65 6.97
N LEU A 75 6.66 3.48 6.03
CA LEU A 75 5.63 4.48 6.32
C LEU A 75 4.31 3.84 6.75
N ILE A 76 3.87 2.77 6.09
CA ILE A 76 2.69 1.99 6.52
C ILE A 76 2.88 1.46 7.95
N SER A 77 4.08 0.95 8.27
CA SER A 77 4.39 0.49 9.63
C SER A 77 4.31 1.62 10.66
N GLY A 78 4.75 2.84 10.29
CA GLY A 78 4.65 4.00 11.17
C GLY A 78 3.21 4.31 11.58
N GLU A 79 2.25 4.26 10.65
CA GLU A 79 0.84 4.48 10.96
C GLU A 79 0.29 3.40 11.93
N VAL A 80 0.82 2.16 11.87
CA VAL A 80 0.49 1.10 12.84
C VAL A 80 1.05 1.42 14.23
N ASP A 81 2.26 1.97 14.30
CA ASP A 81 2.86 2.41 15.57
C ASP A 81 2.07 3.58 16.17
N GLU A 82 1.57 4.51 15.36
CA GLU A 82 0.65 5.57 15.81
C GLU A 82 -0.65 4.99 16.38
N ALA A 83 -1.23 3.96 15.74
CA ALA A 83 -2.39 3.26 16.26
C ALA A 83 -2.11 2.58 17.62
N ILE A 84 -0.91 2.02 17.81
CA ILE A 84 -0.47 1.44 19.09
C ILE A 84 -0.36 2.53 20.16
N GLU A 85 0.24 3.67 19.83
CA GLU A 85 0.35 4.81 20.76
C GLU A 85 -1.03 5.37 21.13
N ALA A 86 -1.96 5.46 20.18
CA ALA A 86 -3.35 5.84 20.45
C ALA A 86 -4.00 4.91 21.48
N VAL A 87 -3.82 3.59 21.36
CA VAL A 87 -4.32 2.62 22.36
C VAL A 87 -3.66 2.83 23.71
N ARG A 88 -2.34 3.05 23.75
CA ARG A 88 -1.58 3.30 25.00
C ARG A 88 -1.99 4.60 25.69
N ALA A 89 -2.38 5.61 24.92
CA ALA A 89 -2.86 6.90 25.41
C ALA A 89 -4.33 6.88 25.87
N GLY A 90 -5.00 5.72 25.90
CA GLY A 90 -6.39 5.59 26.33
C GLY A 90 -7.42 5.70 25.22
N ASN A 91 -6.97 5.85 23.96
CA ASN A 91 -7.82 5.84 22.76
C ASN A 91 -8.98 6.85 22.82
N GLU A 92 -8.67 8.10 23.17
CA GLU A 92 -9.64 9.19 23.15
C GLU A 92 -10.11 9.51 21.72
N THR A 93 -11.14 10.35 21.60
CA THR A 93 -11.57 10.87 20.29
C THR A 93 -10.45 11.65 19.63
N SER A 94 -10.24 11.39 18.34
CA SER A 94 -9.36 12.14 17.46
C SER A 94 -9.66 13.65 17.51
N LYS A 95 -8.61 14.45 17.35
CA LYS A 95 -8.72 15.91 17.18
C LYS A 95 -8.96 16.33 15.74
N LYS A 96 -8.76 15.42 14.76
CA LYS A 96 -8.85 15.70 13.32
C LYS A 96 -10.18 15.25 12.72
N ILE A 97 -10.73 14.12 13.17
CA ILE A 97 -11.96 13.52 12.66
C ILE A 97 -12.86 13.02 13.80
N PRO A 98 -14.19 12.88 13.62
CA PRO A 98 -15.13 12.49 14.68
C PRO A 98 -15.11 10.97 14.96
N HIS A 99 -13.93 10.39 15.17
CA HIS A 99 -13.71 8.97 15.46
C HIS A 99 -12.69 8.80 16.60
N LEU A 100 -12.54 7.58 17.13
CA LEU A 100 -11.47 7.30 18.10
C LEU A 100 -10.10 7.41 17.43
N ALA A 101 -9.08 7.81 18.19
CA ALA A 101 -7.72 7.98 17.68
C ALA A 101 -7.22 6.71 16.98
N VAL A 102 -7.40 5.52 17.56
CA VAL A 102 -7.00 4.26 16.89
C VAL A 102 -7.71 4.03 15.55
N THR A 103 -8.96 4.51 15.40
CA THR A 103 -9.71 4.38 14.15
C THR A 103 -9.16 5.31 13.08
N GLU A 104 -8.73 6.52 13.46
CA GLU A 104 -8.02 7.44 12.56
C GLU A 104 -6.72 6.80 12.05
N GLU A 105 -5.86 6.35 12.95
CA GLU A 105 -4.55 5.83 12.55
C GLU A 105 -4.67 4.53 11.72
N LEU A 106 -5.64 3.67 12.01
CA LEU A 106 -5.94 2.52 11.14
C LEU A 106 -6.50 2.93 9.77
N ALA A 107 -7.21 4.05 9.68
CA ALA A 107 -7.64 4.59 8.39
C ALA A 107 -6.42 5.08 7.60
N ASP A 108 -5.46 5.74 8.26
CA ASP A 108 -4.21 6.18 7.64
C ASP A 108 -3.37 4.99 7.16
N VAL A 109 -3.30 3.87 7.91
CA VAL A 109 -2.73 2.60 7.43
C VAL A 109 -3.35 2.16 6.10
N VAL A 110 -4.68 2.13 6.02
CA VAL A 110 -5.40 1.71 4.80
C VAL A 110 -5.14 2.68 3.64
N ILE A 111 -5.11 3.98 3.90
CA ILE A 111 -4.83 5.01 2.89
C ILE A 111 -3.40 4.85 2.32
N ARG A 112 -2.40 4.60 3.18
CA ARG A 112 -1.01 4.34 2.74
C ARG A 112 -0.90 3.07 1.91
N ILE A 113 -1.61 2.01 2.29
CA ILE A 113 -1.69 0.76 1.52
C ILE A 113 -2.34 1.01 0.15
N MET A 114 -3.42 1.79 0.10
CA MET A 114 -4.10 2.16 -1.14
C MET A 114 -3.20 2.97 -2.08
N ASP A 115 -2.52 4.00 -1.57
CA ASP A 115 -1.55 4.80 -2.33
C ASP A 115 -0.43 3.93 -2.89
N THR A 116 0.18 3.09 -2.05
CA THR A 116 1.25 2.16 -2.46
C THR A 116 0.78 1.20 -3.54
N ALA A 117 -0.41 0.59 -3.36
CA ALA A 117 -0.96 -0.34 -4.34
C ALA A 117 -1.24 0.33 -5.68
N ALA A 118 -1.82 1.53 -5.67
CA ALA A 118 -2.10 2.29 -6.89
C ALA A 118 -0.80 2.70 -7.60
N LYS A 119 0.19 3.26 -6.87
CA LYS A 119 1.50 3.64 -7.43
C LYS A 119 2.21 2.46 -8.10
N ARG A 120 2.13 1.27 -7.50
CA ARG A 120 2.84 0.06 -7.94
C ARG A 120 2.02 -0.81 -8.89
N GLY A 121 0.78 -0.43 -9.22
CA GLY A 121 -0.11 -1.24 -10.06
C GLY A 121 -0.45 -2.60 -9.47
N LEU A 122 -0.53 -2.72 -8.14
CA LEU A 122 -0.84 -3.97 -7.47
C LEU A 122 -2.35 -4.24 -7.53
N PRO A 123 -2.81 -5.45 -7.94
CA PRO A 123 -4.22 -5.84 -7.93
C PRO A 123 -4.67 -6.21 -6.51
N LEU A 124 -4.57 -5.25 -5.58
CA LEU A 124 -4.71 -5.50 -4.15
C LEU A 124 -6.16 -5.82 -3.78
N ALA A 125 -7.15 -5.22 -4.45
CA ALA A 125 -8.56 -5.52 -4.19
C ALA A 125 -8.89 -6.99 -4.48
N GLU A 126 -8.46 -7.47 -5.64
CA GLU A 126 -8.60 -8.87 -6.05
C GLU A 126 -7.86 -9.80 -5.08
N ALA A 127 -6.62 -9.46 -4.74
CA ALA A 127 -5.82 -10.24 -3.80
C ALA A 127 -6.46 -10.33 -2.40
N ILE A 128 -7.08 -9.24 -1.90
CA ILE A 128 -7.85 -9.26 -0.64
C ILE A 128 -9.00 -10.25 -0.73
N LEU A 129 -9.81 -10.18 -1.79
CA LEU A 129 -10.98 -11.05 -1.97
C LEU A 129 -10.57 -12.52 -2.11
N ASP A 130 -9.53 -12.79 -2.90
CA ASP A 130 -8.99 -14.14 -3.07
C ASP A 130 -8.43 -14.68 -1.75
N LYS A 131 -7.80 -13.81 -0.94
CA LYS A 131 -7.29 -14.20 0.37
C LYS A 131 -8.41 -14.46 1.38
N ILE A 132 -9.51 -13.70 1.33
CA ILE A 132 -10.71 -13.95 2.15
C ILE A 132 -11.32 -15.31 1.80
N GLU A 133 -11.50 -15.60 0.51
CA GLU A 133 -12.05 -16.89 0.05
C GLU A 133 -11.15 -18.06 0.49
N PHE A 134 -9.83 -17.91 0.34
CA PHE A 134 -8.86 -18.89 0.83
C PHE A 134 -8.93 -19.07 2.35
N ASN A 135 -9.06 -17.97 3.12
CA ASN A 135 -9.15 -18.01 4.58
C ASN A 135 -10.50 -18.55 5.10
N ALA A 136 -11.56 -18.50 4.31
CA ALA A 136 -12.86 -19.08 4.67
C ALA A 136 -12.83 -20.62 4.66
N GLY A 137 -12.03 -21.22 3.78
CA GLY A 137 -11.85 -22.68 3.71
C GLY A 137 -10.85 -23.24 4.73
N ARG A 138 -10.40 -22.43 5.68
CA ARG A 138 -9.20 -22.64 6.47
C ARG A 138 -9.62 -23.05 7.91
N GLU A 139 -9.01 -24.10 8.46
CA GLU A 139 -9.31 -24.56 9.84
C GLU A 139 -9.11 -23.45 10.89
N VAL A 140 -9.94 -23.48 11.95
CA VAL A 140 -9.94 -22.46 13.02
C VAL A 140 -8.52 -22.26 13.58
N LYS A 141 -8.04 -21.01 13.49
CA LYS A 141 -6.72 -20.53 13.94
C LYS A 141 -5.50 -21.18 13.28
N HIS A 142 -5.62 -22.13 12.35
CA HIS A 142 -4.47 -22.87 11.79
C HIS A 142 -3.52 -23.42 12.85
N GLY A 143 -4.06 -23.87 13.98
CA GLY A 143 -3.25 -24.34 15.11
C GLY A 143 -2.50 -23.24 15.88
N LYS A 144 -2.73 -21.95 15.59
CA LYS A 144 -2.17 -20.83 16.37
C LYS A 144 -3.02 -20.53 17.60
N ARG A 145 -2.41 -19.98 18.65
CA ARG A 145 -3.09 -19.61 19.90
C ARG A 145 -3.76 -18.24 19.82
N PHE A 146 -3.23 -17.39 18.95
CA PHE A 146 -3.63 -16.02 18.64
C PHE A 146 -3.64 -15.87 17.12
#